data_AF-A0A1X7M3A1-F1
#
_entry.id   AF-A0A1X7M3A1-F1
#
_cell.length_a   1.000
_cell.length_b   1.000
_cell.length_c   1.000
_cell.angle_alpha   90.00
_cell.angle_beta   90.00
_cell.angle_gamma   90.00
#
_symmetry.space_group_name_H-M   'P 1'
#
loop_
_entity.id
_entity.type
_entity.pdbx_description
1 polymer ?
#
loop_
_entity_poly.entity_id
_entity_poly.type
_entity_poly.pdbx_seq_one_letter_code
_entity_poly.pdbx_strand_id
1 'polypeptide(L)' 'MNQKRQFTPEFKKEAVALVTEQNYTVAQAATSLGISSKTLHTWVTLTRNQ' A
#
# COMPACT_ATOMS: atom_id res chain seq x y z
N MET A 1 -9.35 -17.86 16.12
CA MET A 1 -8.35 -16.81 16.38
C MET A 1 -8.19 -15.99 15.11
N ASN A 2 -8.73 -14.78 15.07
CA ASN A 2 -8.82 -13.98 13.84
C ASN A 2 -7.43 -13.44 13.50
N GLN A 3 -6.69 -14.13 12.62
CA GLN A 3 -5.41 -13.66 12.10
C GLN A 3 -5.67 -12.42 11.26
N LYS A 4 -5.73 -11.26 11.92
CA LYS A 4 -5.63 -9.98 11.24
C LYS A 4 -4.29 -10.04 10.51
N ARG A 5 -4.32 -10.15 9.17
CA ARG A 5 -3.15 -9.93 8.31
C ARG A 5 -2.67 -8.51 8.60
N GLN A 6 -1.82 -8.36 9.60
CA GLN A 6 -1.23 -7.09 9.97
C GLN A 6 -0.12 -6.85 8.96
N PHE A 7 -0.44 -6.04 7.96
CA PHE A 7 0.58 -5.45 7.11
C PHE A 7 1.48 -4.60 7.99
N THR A 8 2.76 -4.92 8.02
CA THR A 8 3.74 -4.16 8.79
C THR A 8 3.77 -2.70 8.30
N PRO A 9 4.09 -1.74 9.18
CA PRO A 9 4.22 -0.35 8.77
C PRO A 9 5.27 -0.17 7.65
N GLU A 10 6.31 -1.01 7.65
CA GLU A 10 7.32 -1.08 6.59
C GLU A 10 6.72 -1.50 5.25
N PHE A 11 5.90 -2.56 5.23
CA PHE A 11 5.21 -3.00 4.01
C PHE A 11 4.31 -1.91 3.44
N LYS A 12 3.61 -1.16 4.30
CA LYS A 12 2.79 -0.02 3.86
C LYS A 12 3.65 1.09 3.26
N LYS A 13 4.80 1.40 3.87
CA LYS A 13 5.75 2.39 3.35
C LYS A 13 6.31 1.98 2.00
N GLU A 14 6.77 0.74 1.86
CA GLU A 14 7.26 0.23 0.56
C GLU A 14 6.17 0.30 -0.51
N ALA A 15 4.92 -0.05 -0.15
CA ALA A 15 3.81 -0.01 -1.08
C ALA A 15 3.47 1.43 -1.54
N VAL A 16 3.53 2.40 -0.62
CA VAL A 16 3.34 3.82 -0.94
C VAL A 16 4.52 4.36 -1.74
N ALA A 17 5.75 4.00 -1.37
CA ALA A 17 6.98 4.36 -2.08
C ALA A 17 6.99 3.85 -3.52
N LEU A 18 6.46 2.64 -3.77
CA LEU A 18 6.25 2.11 -5.13
C LEU A 18 5.36 3.04 -5.98
N VAL A 19 4.30 3.58 -5.40
CA VAL A 19 3.38 4.51 -6.08
C VAL A 19 4.01 5.89 -6.27
N THR A 20 4.71 6.41 -5.26
CA THR A 20 5.25 7.78 -5.27
C THR A 20 6.62 7.90 -5.93
N GLU A 21 7.52 6.95 -5.70
CA GLU A 21 8.90 6.97 -6.21
C GLU A 21 8.99 6.31 -7.59
N GLN A 22 8.40 5.13 -7.76
CA GLN A 22 8.41 4.43 -9.05
C GLN A 22 7.29 4.87 -10.00
N ASN A 23 6.46 5.85 -9.62
CA ASN A 23 5.33 6.34 -10.43
C ASN A 23 4.34 5.23 -10.84
N TYR A 24 4.24 4.15 -10.06
CA TYR A 24 3.24 3.11 -10.31
C TYR A 24 1.85 3.63 -9.98
N THR A 25 0.87 3.22 -10.77
CA THR A 25 -0.53 3.46 -10.39
C THR A 25 -0.89 2.59 -9.18
N VAL A 26 -1.81 3.07 -8.34
CA VAL A 26 -2.33 2.32 -7.18
C VAL A 26 -2.84 0.93 -7.59
N ALA A 27 -3.38 0.78 -8.79
CA ALA A 27 -3.78 -0.52 -9.32
C ALA A 27 -2.58 -1.43 -9.59
N GLN A 28 -1.55 -0.95 -10.30
CA GLN A 28 -0.37 -1.75 -10.64
C GLN A 28 0.45 -2.15 -9.40
N ALA A 29 0.69 -1.21 -8.49
CA ALA A 29 1.40 -1.49 -7.24
C ALA A 29 0.60 -2.50 -6.39
N ALA A 30 -0.73 -2.39 -6.34
CA ALA A 30 -1.56 -3.34 -5.62
C ALA A 30 -1.52 -4.75 -6.24
N THR A 31 -1.58 -4.87 -7.58
CA THR A 31 -1.43 -6.15 -8.27
C THR A 31 -0.05 -6.75 -8.04
N SER A 32 1.01 -5.94 -8.10
CA SER A 32 2.39 -6.40 -7.88
C SER A 32 2.63 -6.89 -6.44
N LEU A 33 1.98 -6.25 -5.47
CA LEU A 33 2.08 -6.61 -4.05
C LEU A 33 1.04 -7.66 -3.62
N GLY A 34 0.15 -8.08 -4.51
CA GLY A 34 -0.93 -9.03 -4.20
C GLY A 34 -1.96 -8.48 -3.20
N ILE A 35 -2.12 -7.16 -3.12
CA ILE A 35 -3.11 -6.51 -2.24
C ILE A 35 -4.24 -5.88 -3.06
N SER A 36 -5.33 -5.55 -2.40
CA SER A 36 -6.43 -4.83 -3.01
C SER A 36 -6.07 -3.35 -3.23
N SER A 37 -6.35 -2.83 -4.42
CA SER A 37 -6.07 -1.42 -4.80
C SER A 37 -6.72 -0.43 -3.84
N LYS A 38 -7.89 -0.75 -3.29
CA LYS A 38 -8.57 0.05 -2.26
C LYS A 38 -7.75 0.17 -0.97
N THR A 39 -7.07 -0.90 -0.56
CA THR A 39 -6.21 -0.91 0.63
C THR A 39 -5.00 -0.02 0.41
N LEU A 40 -4.36 -0.16 -0.75
CA LEU A 40 -3.21 0.66 -1.11
C LEU A 40 -3.59 2.14 -1.25
N HIS A 41 -4.74 2.43 -1.86
CA HIS A 41 -5.26 3.80 -1.97
C HIS A 41 -5.43 4.46 -0.60
N THR A 42 -6.03 3.75 0.36
CA THR A 42 -6.18 4.23 1.74
C THR A 42 -4.82 4.50 2.39
N TRP A 43 -3.81 3.65 2.17
CA TRP A 43 -2.47 3.88 2.73
C TRP A 43 -1.78 5.09 2.11
N VAL A 44 -1.83 5.26 0.79
CA VAL A 44 -1.26 6.43 0.10
C VAL A 44 -1.90 7.72 0.62
N THR A 45 -3.22 7.74 0.77
CA THR A 45 -3.96 8.89 1.31
C THR A 45 -3.62 9.17 2.78
N LEU A 46 -3.52 8.14 3.62
CA LEU A 46 -3.15 8.30 5.03
C LEU A 46 -1.69 8.77 5.19
N THR A 47 -0.76 8.21 4.42
CA THR A 47 0.67 8.56 4.47
C THR A 47 0.94 9.96 3.94
N ARG A 48 0.17 10.45 2.97
CA ARG A 48 0.32 11.81 2.43
C ARG A 48 -0.07 12.91 3.43
N ASN A 49 -0.76 12.57 4.52
CA ASN A 49 -1.13 13.48 5.60
C ASN A 49 -0.28 13.29 6.87
N GLN A 50 0.94 12.75 6.74
CA GLN A 50 1.89 12.54 7.84
C GLN A 50 3.09 13.48 7.74
#